data_AF-A0ABD5SQ14-F1
#
_entry.id   AF-A0ABD5SQ14-F1
#
_cell.length_a   1.000
_cell.length_b   1.000
_cell.length_c   1.000
_cell.angle_alpha   90.00
_cell.angle_beta   90.00
_cell.angle_gamma   90.00
#
_symmetry.space_group_name_H-M   'P 1'
#
loop_
_entity.id
_entity.type
_entity.pdbx_description
1 polymer ?
#
loop_
_entity_poly.entity_id
_entity_poly.type
_entity_poly.pdbx_seq_one_letter_code
_entity_poly.pdbx_strand_id
1 'polypeptide(L)' 'MSYELRCDTCELDQTFTEWADANWAASNHEADNPTHWVTILDTQPA' A
#
# COMPACT_ATOMS: atom_id res chain seq x y z
N MET A 1 -8.84 6.06 -10.72
CA MET A 1 -7.51 6.18 -10.08
C MET A 1 -7.55 5.21 -8.93
N SER A 2 -6.58 4.32 -8.87
CA SER A 2 -6.47 3.32 -7.83
C SER A 2 -5.08 3.38 -7.23
N TYR A 3 -4.95 2.93 -5.99
CA TYR A 3 -3.71 2.93 -5.25
C TYR A 3 -3.36 1.48 -4.93
N GLU A 4 -2.27 0.98 -5.49
CA GLU A 4 -1.73 -0.35 -5.20
C GLU A 4 -0.70 -0.22 -4.08
N LEU A 5 -0.82 -1.05 -3.04
CA LEU A 5 0.22 -1.18 -2.02
C LEU A 5 1.21 -2.25 -2.44
N ARG A 6 2.51 -1.98 -2.28
CA ARG A 6 3.57 -2.97 -2.39
C ARG A 6 4.49 -2.91 -1.19
N CYS A 7 4.66 -4.04 -0.53
CA CYS A 7 5.68 -4.22 0.50
C CYS A 7 6.99 -4.68 -0.16
N ASP A 8 8.12 -4.21 0.36
CA ASP A 8 9.45 -4.59 -0.13
C ASP A 8 9.87 -6.01 0.30
N THR A 9 9.32 -6.48 1.43
CA THR A 9 9.74 -7.72 2.09
C THR A 9 8.76 -8.87 1.89
N CYS A 10 7.46 -8.58 1.80
CA CYS A 10 6.42 -9.61 1.68
C CYS A 10 5.47 -9.33 0.51
N GLU A 11 4.74 -10.35 0.09
CA GLU A 11 3.65 -10.16 -0.86
C GLU A 11 2.50 -9.41 -0.17
N LEU A 12 2.29 -8.17 -0.56
CA LEU A 12 1.17 -7.34 -0.15
C LEU A 12 0.44 -6.96 -1.44
N ASP A 13 -0.65 -7.67 -1.76
CA ASP A 13 -1.45 -7.44 -2.96
C ASP A 13 -2.80 -6.84 -2.54
N GLN A 14 -2.80 -5.51 -2.37
CA GLN A 14 -3.99 -4.74 -1.99
C GLN A 14 -4.14 -3.52 -2.89
N THR A 15 -5.36 -3.30 -3.38
CA THR A 15 -5.70 -2.15 -4.22
C THR A 15 -6.86 -1.38 -3.60
N PHE A 16 -6.73 -0.05 -3.60
CA PHE A 16 -7.71 0.89 -3.05
C PHE A 16 -8.15 1.90 -4.10
N THR A 17 -9.35 2.45 -3.97
CA THR A 17 -9.81 3.57 -4.83
C THR A 17 -9.58 4.93 -4.19
N GLU A 18 -9.42 4.97 -2.86
CA GLU A 18 -9.23 6.17 -2.06
C GLU A 18 -7.82 6.20 -1.47
N TRP A 19 -7.16 7.37 -1.55
CA TRP A 19 -5.80 7.53 -1.03
C TRP A 19 -5.75 7.38 0.50
N ALA A 20 -6.78 7.86 1.20
CA ALA A 20 -6.86 7.79 2.65
C ALA A 20 -6.83 6.34 3.16
N ASP A 21 -7.56 5.45 2.48
CA ASP A 21 -7.61 4.03 2.83
C ASP A 21 -6.26 3.34 2.53
N ALA A 22 -5.65 3.64 1.38
CA ALA A 22 -4.33 3.12 1.02
C ALA A 22 -3.26 3.55 2.03
N ASN A 23 -3.25 4.84 2.40
CA ASN A 23 -2.29 5.38 3.36
C ASN A 23 -2.47 4.79 4.76
N TRP A 24 -3.72 4.60 5.19
CA TRP A 24 -4.02 3.96 6.47
C TRP A 24 -3.55 2.50 6.49
N ALA A 25 -3.85 1.73 5.43
CA ALA A 25 -3.43 0.34 5.33
C ALA A 25 -1.90 0.19 5.24
N ALA A 26 -1.20 1.06 4.50
CA ALA A 26 0.25 1.09 4.45
C ALA A 26 0.86 1.35 5.83
N SER A 27 0.39 2.40 6.52
CA SER A 27 0.86 2.76 7.87
C SER A 27 0.63 1.63 8.87
N ASN A 28 -0.52 0.96 8.81
CA ASN A 28 -0.82 -0.15 9.70
C ASN A 28 0.11 -1.34 9.44
N HIS A 29 0.36 -1.67 8.17
CA HIS A 29 1.27 -2.75 7.80
C HIS A 29 2.70 -2.50 8.28
N GLU A 30 3.21 -1.28 8.14
CA GLU A 30 4.54 -0.90 8.64
C GLU A 30 4.62 -0.90 10.17
N ALA A 31 3.55 -0.48 10.86
CA ALA A 31 3.47 -0.53 12.32
C ALA A 31 3.51 -1.98 12.85
N ASP A 32 2.80 -2.90 12.18
CA ASP A 32 2.78 -4.32 12.52
C ASP A 32 4.09 -5.04 12.11
N ASN A 33 4.84 -4.49 11.15
CA ASN A 33 6.06 -5.08 10.61
C ASN A 33 7.21 -4.04 10.57
N PRO A 34 7.95 -3.84 11.68
CA PRO A 34 8.89 -2.73 11.84
C PRO A 34 10.07 -2.68 10.86
N THR A 35 10.30 -3.75 10.11
CA THR A 35 11.36 -3.86 9.10
C THR A 35 10.84 -3.81 7.67
N HIS A 36 9.53 -3.74 7.47
CA HIS A 36 8.91 -3.66 6.16
C HIS A 36 8.74 -2.20 5.75
N TRP A 37 8.79 -1.96 4.45
CA TRP A 37 8.47 -0.67 3.85
C TRP A 37 7.39 -0.84 2.78
N VAL A 38 6.34 -0.02 2.85
CA VAL A 38 5.23 -0.06 1.91
C VAL A 38 5.29 1.14 0.96
N THR A 39 5.28 0.84 -0.34
CA THR A 39 5.15 1.84 -1.40
C THR A 39 3.70 1.87 -1.88
N ILE A 40 3.13 3.08 -1.95
CA ILE A 40 1.81 3.32 -2.54
C ILE A 40 2.01 3.76 -3.99
N LEU A 41 1.57 2.93 -4.93
CA LEU A 41 1.64 3.20 -6.36
C LEU A 41 0.32 3.78 -6.84
N ASP A 42 0.36 4.96 -7.45
CA ASP A 42 -0.79 5.48 -8.17
C ASP A 42 -0.94 4.73 -9.50
N THR A 43 -2.10 4.12 -9.69
CA THR A 43 -2.45 3.37 -10.89
C THR A 43 -3.59 4.10 -11.59
N GLN A 44 -3.29 4.63 -12.77
CA GLN A 44 -4.31 5.11 -13.69
C GLN A 44 -4.65 3.98 -14.67
N PRO A 45 -5.93 3.78 -15.02
CA PRO A 45 -6.28 2.92 -16.15
C PRO A 45 -5.61 3.47 -17.42
N ALA A 46 -5.01 2.57 -18.20
CA ALA A 46 -4.28 2.87 -19.44
C ALA A 46 -5.18 3.40 -20.56
#